data_AF-V8ASJ2-F1
#
_entry.id   AF-V8ASJ2-F1
#
_cell.length_a   1.000
_cell.length_b   1.000
_cell.length_c   1.000
_cell.angle_alpha   90.00
_cell.angle_beta   90.00
_cell.angle_gamma   90.00
#
_symmetry.space_group_name_H-M   'P 1'
#
loop_
_entity.id
_entity.type
_entity.pdbx_description
1 polymer ?
#
loop_
_entity_poly.entity_id
_entity_poly.type
_entity_poly.pdbx_seq_one_letter_code
_entity_poly.pdbx_strand_id
1 'polypeptide(L)'
;MAYKVNFKEGQVETTGLESSPVAESLAGLRANEARYFWNKYKFEYLTFPAGEKEKEVAWLKKLLKEERDLEFTSPILEVAVYEDEDIYWPEFYFEDGLVINVLYEKTADE
;
A
#
# COMPACT_ATOMS: atom_id res chain seq x y z
N MET A 1 9.35 -6.40 8.84
CA MET A 1 10.37 -6.54 7.78
C MET A 1 9.66 -6.41 6.45
N ALA A 2 10.30 -5.80 5.46
CA ALA A 2 9.72 -5.70 4.12
C ALA A 2 9.45 -7.06 3.47
N TYR A 3 8.30 -7.20 2.83
CA TYR A 3 7.96 -8.30 1.96
C TYR A 3 8.00 -7.84 0.50
N LYS A 4 8.77 -8.55 -0.34
CA LYS A 4 8.81 -8.32 -1.78
C LYS A 4 7.67 -9.07 -2.44
N VAL A 5 6.72 -8.34 -2.99
CA VAL A 5 5.52 -8.93 -3.57
C VAL A 5 5.87 -9.63 -4.90
N ASN A 6 5.52 -10.90 -4.98
CA ASN A 6 5.63 -11.68 -6.21
C ASN A 6 4.28 -11.73 -6.93
N PHE A 7 4.30 -11.49 -8.24
CA PHE A 7 3.13 -11.45 -9.11
C PHE A 7 3.14 -12.55 -10.19
N LYS A 8 4.10 -13.47 -10.14
CA LYS A 8 4.15 -14.62 -11.04
C LYS A 8 3.06 -15.63 -10.67
N GLU A 9 2.54 -16.30 -11.68
CA GLU A 9 1.55 -17.36 -11.52
C GLU A 9 2.07 -18.44 -10.55
N GLY A 10 1.23 -18.83 -9.59
CA GLY A 10 1.58 -19.80 -8.56
C GLY A 10 2.54 -19.29 -7.47
N GLN A 11 2.88 -18.00 -7.45
CA GLN A 11 3.81 -17.41 -6.47
C GLN A 11 3.20 -16.21 -5.71
N VAL A 12 1.88 -16.04 -5.75
CA VAL A 12 1.19 -14.99 -4.99
C VAL A 12 1.00 -15.47 -3.55
N GLU A 13 1.59 -14.76 -2.58
CA GLU A 13 1.55 -15.12 -1.16
C GLU A 13 0.81 -14.07 -0.32
N THR A 14 0.20 -14.53 0.77
CA THR A 14 -0.58 -13.72 1.72
C THR A 14 0.27 -13.10 2.82
N THR A 15 1.60 -13.07 2.68
CA THR A 15 2.52 -12.56 3.72
C THR A 15 2.15 -11.15 4.16
N GLY A 16 1.93 -10.95 5.46
CA GLY A 16 1.50 -9.68 6.06
C GLY A 16 -0.01 -9.40 5.96
N LEU A 17 -0.78 -10.25 5.29
CA LEU A 17 -2.23 -10.11 5.09
C LEU A 17 -3.03 -11.25 5.73
N GLU A 18 -2.38 -12.13 6.50
CA GLU A 18 -2.96 -13.39 6.99
C GLU A 18 -4.13 -13.20 7.96
N SER A 19 -4.23 -12.04 8.62
CA SER A 19 -5.36 -11.73 9.50
C SER A 19 -6.61 -11.28 8.74
N SER A 20 -6.47 -10.93 7.46
CA SER A 20 -7.61 -10.52 6.63
C SER A 20 -8.56 -11.70 6.36
N PRO A 21 -9.89 -11.53 6.52
CA PRO A 21 -10.86 -12.54 6.10
C PRO A 21 -10.88 -12.76 4.58
N VAL A 22 -10.23 -11.89 3.81
CA VAL A 22 -10.13 -11.95 2.33
C VAL A 22 -8.67 -12.00 1.86
N ALA A 23 -7.78 -12.56 2.68
CA ALA A 23 -6.33 -12.56 2.47
C ALA A 23 -5.89 -12.98 1.06
N GLU A 24 -6.46 -14.06 0.49
CA GLU A 24 -6.12 -14.51 -0.86
C GLU A 24 -6.50 -13.50 -1.95
N SER A 25 -7.71 -12.91 -1.84
CA SER A 25 -8.18 -11.91 -2.80
C SER A 25 -7.36 -10.61 -2.68
N LEU A 26 -7.05 -10.20 -1.45
CA LEU A 26 -6.24 -9.02 -1.17
C LEU A 26 -4.79 -9.21 -1.66
N ALA A 27 -4.21 -10.40 -1.48
CA ALA A 27 -2.90 -10.76 -2.03
C ALA A 27 -2.89 -10.74 -3.56
N GLY A 28 -3.99 -11.20 -4.20
CA GLY A 28 -4.18 -11.11 -5.65
C GLY A 28 -4.23 -9.67 -6.15
N LEU A 29 -4.93 -8.77 -5.45
CA LEU A 29 -4.95 -7.34 -5.74
C LEU A 29 -3.54 -6.74 -5.59
N ARG A 30 -2.87 -7.00 -4.46
CA ARG A 30 -1.48 -6.56 -4.20
C ARG A 30 -0.50 -7.04 -5.28
N ALA A 31 -0.66 -8.27 -5.78
CA ALA A 31 0.13 -8.78 -6.88
C ALA A 31 -0.13 -8.06 -8.21
N ASN A 32 -1.38 -7.63 -8.47
CA ASN A 32 -1.69 -6.82 -9.64
C ASN A 32 -0.99 -5.45 -9.59
N GLU A 33 -0.99 -4.80 -8.43
CA GLU A 33 -0.24 -3.55 -8.21
C GLU A 33 1.27 -3.76 -8.42
N ALA A 34 1.84 -4.81 -7.82
CA ALA A 34 3.26 -5.14 -7.99
C ALA A 34 3.64 -5.33 -9.47
N ARG A 35 2.78 -5.99 -10.25
CA ARG A 35 2.97 -6.14 -11.70
C ARG A 35 2.90 -4.80 -12.43
N TYR A 36 1.97 -3.92 -12.07
CA TYR A 36 1.86 -2.58 -12.64
C TYR A 36 3.12 -1.76 -12.40
N PHE A 37 3.59 -1.68 -11.15
CA PHE A 37 4.81 -0.93 -10.81
C PHE A 37 6.06 -1.48 -11.48
N TRP A 38 6.19 -2.80 -11.58
CA TRP A 38 7.29 -3.41 -12.35
C TRP A 38 7.22 -3.07 -13.84
N ASN A 39 6.04 -3.17 -14.45
CA ASN A 39 5.89 -2.94 -15.88
C ASN A 39 6.10 -1.47 -16.25
N LYS A 40 5.51 -0.54 -15.50
CA LYS A 40 5.53 0.89 -15.79
C LYS A 40 6.78 1.60 -15.28
N TYR A 41 7.19 1.34 -14.04
CA TYR A 41 8.25 2.08 -13.36
C TYR A 41 9.53 1.26 -13.13
N LYS A 42 9.51 -0.05 -13.44
CA LYS A 42 10.62 -0.99 -13.13
C LYS A 42 10.96 -1.00 -11.64
N PHE A 43 9.94 -0.77 -10.80
CA PHE A 43 10.06 -0.74 -9.36
C PHE A 43 9.76 -2.11 -8.75
N GLU A 44 10.59 -2.54 -7.80
CA GLU A 44 10.31 -3.72 -7.00
C GLU A 44 9.31 -3.36 -5.89
N TYR A 45 8.10 -3.88 -6.01
CA TYR A 45 7.03 -3.55 -5.07
C TYR A 45 7.25 -4.23 -3.72
N LEU A 46 7.48 -3.43 -2.70
CA LEU A 46 7.67 -3.87 -1.31
C LEU A 46 6.49 -3.41 -0.46
N THR A 47 6.01 -4.29 0.41
CA THR A 47 5.12 -3.90 1.51
C THR A 47 5.82 -4.04 2.85
N PHE A 48 5.40 -3.21 3.80
CA PHE A 48 5.90 -3.19 5.17
C PHE A 48 4.71 -3.29 6.11
N PRO A 49 4.87 -3.97 7.26
CA PRO A 49 3.86 -3.90 8.33
C PRO A 49 3.55 -2.45 8.69
N ALA A 50 2.28 -2.16 8.96
CA ALA A 50 1.84 -0.79 9.27
C ALA A 50 2.61 -0.15 10.44
N GLY A 51 3.04 -0.95 11.42
CA GLY A 51 3.89 -0.49 12.54
C GLY A 51 5.32 -0.08 12.15
N GLU A 52 5.78 -0.42 10.95
CA GLU A 52 7.06 0.08 10.39
C GLU A 52 6.85 1.34 9.53
N LYS A 53 5.60 1.73 9.28
CA LYS A 53 5.17 2.88 8.45
C LYS A 53 4.18 3.79 9.19
N GLU A 54 4.43 4.00 10.48
CA GLU A 54 3.54 4.77 11.36
C GLU A 54 3.35 6.22 10.89
N LYS A 55 4.38 6.82 10.28
CA LYS A 55 4.32 8.19 9.74
C LYS A 55 3.28 8.28 8.60
N GLU A 56 3.35 7.35 7.65
CA GLU A 56 2.43 7.27 6.51
C GLU A 56 1.01 6.96 6.97
N VAL A 57 0.85 6.05 7.94
CA VAL A 57 -0.45 5.69 8.52
C VAL A 57 -1.09 6.88 9.23
N ALA A 58 -0.33 7.60 10.06
CA ALA A 58 -0.82 8.78 10.76
C ALA A 58 -1.18 9.90 9.78
N TRP A 59 -0.37 10.10 8.73
CA TRP A 59 -0.64 11.06 7.67
C TRP A 59 -1.93 10.72 6.91
N LEU A 60 -2.13 9.47 6.50
CA LEU A 60 -3.37 9.05 5.84
C LEU A 60 -4.60 9.32 6.71
N LYS A 61 -4.55 8.94 7.99
CA LYS A 61 -5.67 9.15 8.92
C LYS A 61 -6.02 10.63 9.05
N LYS A 62 -5.02 11.49 9.18
CA LYS A 62 -5.19 12.94 9.23
C LYS A 62 -5.80 13.46 7.93
N LEU A 63 -5.24 13.08 6.78
CA LEU A 63 -5.70 13.48 5.46
C LEU A 63 -7.17 13.12 5.25
N LEU A 64 -7.55 11.86 5.49
CA LEU A 64 -8.93 11.40 5.31
C LEU A 64 -9.91 12.12 6.22
N LYS A 65 -9.52 12.40 7.47
CA LYS A 65 -10.37 13.11 8.42
C LYS A 65 -10.55 14.59 8.04
N GLU A 66 -9.45 15.29 7.78
CA GLU A 66 -9.49 16.74 7.52
C GLU A 66 -10.10 17.07 6.16
N GLU A 67 -9.78 16.29 5.13
CA GLU A 67 -10.16 16.59 3.74
C GLU A 67 -11.49 15.97 3.32
N ARG A 68 -11.92 14.89 3.99
CA ARG A 68 -13.10 14.10 3.57
C ARG A 68 -14.04 13.73 4.71
N ASP A 69 -13.72 14.08 5.96
CA ASP A 69 -14.46 13.66 7.16
C ASP A 69 -14.65 12.13 7.24
N LEU A 70 -13.65 11.37 6.82
CA LEU A 70 -13.65 9.90 6.84
C LEU A 70 -12.75 9.34 7.94
N GLU A 71 -13.24 8.30 8.62
CA GLU A 71 -12.49 7.50 9.59
C GLU A 71 -12.80 6.02 9.38
N PHE A 72 -11.79 5.24 9.02
CA PHE A 72 -11.91 3.79 8.82
C PHE A 72 -11.55 3.04 10.09
N THR A 73 -12.40 2.10 10.50
CA THR A 73 -12.22 1.31 11.72
C THR A 73 -11.38 0.05 11.49
N SER A 74 -11.36 -0.48 10.26
CA SER A 74 -10.51 -1.62 9.91
C SER A 74 -9.03 -1.23 10.11
N PRO A 75 -8.21 -2.12 10.70
CA PRO A 75 -6.78 -1.85 10.82
C PRO A 75 -6.10 -1.89 9.45
N ILE A 76 -5.04 -1.10 9.31
CA ILE A 76 -4.11 -1.19 8.18
C ILE A 76 -3.10 -2.27 8.54
N LEU A 77 -2.94 -3.27 7.68
CA LEU A 77 -2.00 -4.37 7.87
C LEU A 77 -0.64 -4.04 7.27
N GLU A 78 -0.64 -3.63 6.00
CA GLU A 78 0.56 -3.44 5.21
C GLU A 78 0.52 -2.10 4.47
N VAL A 79 1.69 -1.51 4.26
CA VAL A 79 1.87 -0.25 3.53
C VAL A 79 2.94 -0.45 2.46
N ALA A 80 2.62 -0.09 1.22
CA ALA A 80 3.61 0.07 0.16
C ALA A 80 3.91 1.56 -0.03
N VAL A 81 5.13 1.90 -0.43
CA VAL A 81 5.48 3.27 -0.80
C VAL A 81 6.27 3.21 -2.10
N TYR A 82 5.68 3.75 -3.16
CA TYR A 82 6.43 4.12 -4.35
C TYR A 82 6.84 5.58 -4.24
N GLU A 83 8.11 5.86 -4.49
CA GLU A 83 8.64 7.21 -4.48
C GLU A 83 9.77 7.33 -5.50
N ASP A 84 9.69 8.33 -6.37
CA ASP A 84 10.75 8.73 -7.30
C ASP A 84 11.03 10.25 -7.16
N GLU A 85 11.69 10.87 -8.14
CA GLU A 85 12.01 12.30 -8.10
C GLU A 85 10.75 13.18 -8.13
N ASP A 86 9.69 12.74 -8.81
CA ASP A 86 8.51 13.54 -9.14
C ASP A 86 7.26 13.10 -8.37
N ILE A 87 7.22 11.86 -7.88
CA ILE A 87 6.01 11.23 -7.37
C ILE A 87 6.26 10.67 -5.97
N TYR A 88 5.26 10.84 -5.11
CA TYR A 88 5.10 10.04 -3.89
C TYR A 88 3.73 9.37 -3.91
N TRP A 89 3.73 8.05 -3.76
CA TRP A 89 2.54 7.23 -3.93
C TRP A 89 2.52 6.05 -2.96
N PRO A 90 2.07 6.28 -1.70
CA PRO A 90 1.81 5.23 -0.76
C PRO A 90 0.47 4.53 -1.03
N GLU A 91 0.45 3.25 -0.70
CA GLU A 91 -0.73 2.40 -0.70
C GLU A 91 -0.89 1.71 0.65
N PHE A 92 -2.13 1.59 1.11
CA PHE A 92 -2.50 1.12 2.44
C PHE A 92 -3.49 -0.02 2.30
N TYR A 93 -3.11 -1.20 2.80
CA TYR A 93 -3.89 -2.42 2.72
C TYR A 93 -4.58 -2.65 4.06
N PHE A 94 -5.91 -2.56 4.06
CA PHE A 94 -6.74 -2.76 5.25
C PHE A 94 -7.12 -4.22 5.41
N GLU A 95 -7.32 -4.64 6.66
CA GLU A 95 -7.69 -6.01 7.01
C GLU A 95 -8.99 -6.46 6.34
N ASP A 96 -10.00 -5.59 6.23
CA ASP A 96 -11.27 -5.89 5.58
C ASP A 96 -11.22 -6.03 4.05
N GLY A 97 -10.05 -5.80 3.43
CA GLY A 97 -9.85 -5.88 1.98
C GLY A 97 -9.91 -4.54 1.26
N LEU A 98 -10.15 -3.43 1.95
CA LEU A 98 -10.02 -2.09 1.38
C LEU A 98 -8.54 -1.80 1.07
N VAL A 99 -8.29 -1.18 -0.08
CA VAL A 99 -6.98 -0.61 -0.42
C VAL A 99 -7.18 0.86 -0.76
N ILE A 100 -6.44 1.72 -0.07
CA ILE A 100 -6.40 3.16 -0.35
C ILE A 100 -5.01 3.51 -0.83
N ASN A 101 -4.91 4.29 -1.90
CA ASN A 101 -3.67 4.91 -2.30
C ASN A 101 -3.82 6.44 -2.35
N VAL A 102 -2.72 7.15 -2.14
CA VAL A 102 -2.68 8.61 -2.28
C VAL A 102 -1.52 8.94 -3.21
N LEU A 103 -1.83 9.34 -4.43
CA LEU A 103 -0.84 9.80 -5.41
C LEU A 103 -0.74 11.33 -5.32
N TYR A 104 0.46 11.85 -5.11
CA TYR A 104 0.74 13.26 -5.34
C TYR A 104 2.06 13.47 -6.07
N GLU A 105 2.07 14.51 -6.89
CA GLU A 105 3.27 15.03 -7.52
C GLU A 105 4.04 15.85 -6.48
N LYS A 106 5.34 15.61 -6.38
CA LYS A 106 6.28 16.45 -5.66
C LYS A 106 6.45 17.71 -6.47
N THR A 107 5.71 18.76 -6.12
CA THR A 107 6.02 20.08 -6.64
C THR A 107 7.42 20.42 -6.18
N ALA A 108 8.34 20.58 -7.14
CA ALA A 108 9.61 21.21 -6.87
C ALA A 108 9.31 22.69 -6.55
N ASP A 109 9.03 23.03 -5.30
CA ASP A 109 9.01 24.42 -4.89
C ASP A 109 9.50 24.63 -3.44
N GLU A 110 10.53 25.49 -3.40
CA GLU A 110 11.27 26.20 -2.34
C GLU A 110 12.24 25.46 -1.39
#